data_AF-A0A0V0HA89-F1
#
_entry.id   AF-A0A0V0HA89-F1
#
_cell.length_a   1.000
_cell.length_b   1.000
_cell.length_c   1.000
_cell.angle_alpha   90.00
_cell.angle_beta   90.00
_cell.angle_gamma   90.00
#
_symmetry.space_group_name_H-M   'P 1'
#
loop_
_entity.id
_entity.type
_entity.pdbx_description
1 polymer ?
#
loop_
_entity_poly.entity_id
_entity_poly.type
_entity_poly.pdbx_seq_one_letter_code
_entity_poly.pdbx_strand_id
1 'polypeptide(L)'
;MKTLSSRLRNYGLRYDDLYDPMYDLDVKEALNRLPREIVDARNQRLLRAMDLSMKHQYLPEDLQAMQTPFRSYLQEMLALVKRESAEREALGALPLYQRTLP
;
A
#
# COMPACT_ATOMS: atom_id res chain seq x y z
N MET A 1 7.29 13.45 -11.71
CA MET A 1 6.23 12.41 -11.78
C MET A 1 6.43 11.36 -12.87
N LYS A 2 6.88 11.71 -14.10
CA LYS A 2 7.06 10.73 -15.19
C LYS A 2 8.00 9.56 -14.84
N THR A 3 9.10 9.84 -14.15
CA THR A 3 10.08 8.85 -13.69
C THR A 3 9.49 7.83 -12.72
N LEU A 4 8.73 8.30 -11.73
CA LEU A 4 8.04 7.44 -10.76
C LEU A 4 6.99 6.57 -11.46
N SER A 5 6.20 7.17 -12.35
CA SER A 5 5.21 6.43 -13.14
C SER A 5 5.86 5.30 -13.93
N SER A 6 6.96 5.58 -14.65
CA SER A 6 7.66 4.56 -15.44
C SER A 6 8.16 3.42 -14.54
N ARG A 7 8.83 3.74 -13.43
CA ARG A 7 9.35 2.71 -12.50
C ARG A 7 8.25 1.82 -11.92
N LEU A 8 7.11 2.39 -11.57
CA LEU A 8 5.96 1.63 -11.06
C LEU A 8 5.35 0.73 -12.13
N ARG A 9 5.24 1.23 -13.38
CA ARG A 9 4.72 0.45 -14.51
C ARG A 9 5.62 -0.73 -14.86
N ASN A 10 6.95 -0.55 -14.83
CA ASN A 10 7.92 -1.62 -15.08
C ASN A 10 7.71 -2.85 -14.19
N TYR A 11 7.29 -2.66 -12.94
CA TYR A 11 7.00 -3.74 -11.99
C TYR A 11 5.50 -4.03 -11.81
N GLY A 12 4.62 -3.28 -12.48
CA GLY A 12 3.17 -3.45 -12.35
C GLY A 12 2.62 -3.17 -10.96
N LEU A 13 3.23 -2.21 -10.25
CA LEU A 13 2.83 -1.79 -8.91
C LEU A 13 2.01 -0.50 -8.94
N ARG A 14 1.14 -0.34 -7.93
CA ARG A 14 0.55 0.95 -7.58
C ARG A 14 1.36 1.61 -6.49
N TYR A 15 1.29 2.94 -6.42
CA TYR A 15 2.00 3.71 -5.40
C TYR A 15 1.60 3.29 -3.97
N ASP A 16 0.30 3.04 -3.76
CA ASP A 16 -0.24 2.58 -2.48
C ASP A 16 0.28 1.19 -2.05
N ASP A 17 0.81 0.38 -2.98
CA ASP A 17 1.38 -0.94 -2.66
C ASP A 17 2.72 -0.81 -1.91
N LEU A 18 3.39 0.35 -1.99
CA LEU A 18 4.68 0.61 -1.34
C LEU A 18 4.59 0.90 0.16
N TYR A 19 3.38 1.12 0.69
CA TYR A 19 3.17 1.37 2.12
C TYR A 19 3.28 0.05 2.90
N ASP A 20 4.32 -0.08 3.73
CA ASP A 20 4.57 -1.29 4.51
C ASP A 20 3.75 -1.31 5.82
N PRO A 21 2.90 -2.34 6.05
CA PRO A 21 2.14 -2.49 7.29
C PRO A 21 2.99 -2.75 8.54
N MET A 22 4.26 -3.13 8.40
CA MET A 22 5.20 -3.24 9.53
C MET A 22 5.90 -1.91 9.85
N TYR A 23 5.97 -1.01 8.88
CA TYR A 23 6.55 0.32 9.07
C TYR A 23 5.59 1.24 9.80
N ASP A 24 4.37 1.38 9.28
CA ASP A 24 3.29 2.19 9.84
C ASP A 24 2.11 1.29 10.26
N LEU A 25 1.79 1.27 11.56
CA LEU A 25 0.69 0.46 12.09
C LEU A 25 -0.68 0.98 11.63
N ASP A 26 -0.79 2.27 11.29
CA ASP A 26 -2.03 2.83 10.73
C ASP A 26 -2.31 2.26 9.33
N VAL A 27 -1.25 1.94 8.57
CA VAL A 27 -1.37 1.25 7.28
C VAL A 27 -1.89 -0.16 7.48
N LYS A 28 -1.39 -0.87 8.50
CA LYS A 28 -1.89 -2.21 8.85
C LYS A 28 -3.37 -2.17 9.18
N GLU A 29 -3.80 -1.22 10.01
CA GLU A 29 -5.20 -1.06 10.37
C GLU A 29 -6.06 -0.67 9.16
N ALA A 30 -5.60 0.26 8.33
CA ALA A 30 -6.30 0.64 7.12
C ALA A 30 -6.48 -0.53 6.15
N LEU A 31 -5.47 -1.41 6.01
CA LEU A 31 -5.57 -2.62 5.19
C LEU A 31 -6.55 -3.65 5.78
N ASN A 32 -6.61 -3.79 7.10
CA ASN A 32 -7.56 -4.69 7.77
C ASN A 32 -9.03 -4.27 7.54
N ARG A 33 -9.29 -2.98 7.34
CA ARG A 33 -10.64 -2.43 7.11
C ARG A 33 -11.06 -2.47 5.64
N LEU A 34 -10.13 -2.64 4.71
CA LEU A 34 -10.44 -2.66 3.29
C LEU A 34 -11.11 -4.01 2.88
N PRO A 35 -11.93 -3.99 1.82
CA PRO A 35 -12.47 -5.22 1.23
C PRO A 35 -11.37 -6.21 0.86
N ARG A 36 -11.63 -7.50 1.10
CA ARG A 36 -10.68 -8.58 0.89
C ARG A 36 -10.17 -8.63 -0.55
N GLU A 37 -11.02 -8.36 -1.53
CA GLU A 37 -10.68 -8.39 -2.95
C GLU A 37 -9.60 -7.36 -3.30
N ILE A 38 -9.60 -6.20 -2.63
CA ILE A 38 -8.61 -5.15 -2.84
C ILE A 38 -7.26 -5.57 -2.25
N VAL A 39 -7.29 -6.16 -1.05
CA VAL A 39 -6.09 -6.67 -0.36
C VAL A 39 -5.47 -7.84 -1.13
N ASP A 40 -6.29 -8.77 -1.60
CA ASP A 40 -5.81 -9.90 -2.43
C ASP A 40 -5.21 -9.39 -3.75
N ALA A 41 -5.85 -8.41 -4.41
CA ALA A 41 -5.30 -7.80 -5.61
C ALA A 41 -3.96 -7.06 -5.35
N ARG A 42 -3.80 -6.41 -4.19
CA ARG A 42 -2.53 -5.82 -3.74
C ARG A 42 -1.47 -6.90 -3.58
N ASN A 43 -1.79 -7.98 -2.88
CA ASN A 43 -0.85 -9.08 -2.62
C ASN A 43 -0.37 -9.74 -3.92
N GLN A 44 -1.27 -9.93 -4.89
CA GLN A 44 -0.91 -10.44 -6.22
C GLN A 44 0.05 -9.51 -6.97
N ARG A 45 -0.15 -8.19 -6.90
CA ARG A 45 0.78 -7.22 -7.51
C ARG A 45 2.16 -7.27 -6.86
N LEU A 46 2.22 -7.36 -5.52
CA LEU A 46 3.48 -7.48 -4.77
C LEU A 46 4.22 -8.78 -5.11
N LEU A 47 3.52 -9.91 -5.13
CA LEU A 47 4.09 -11.21 -5.53
C LEU A 47 4.68 -11.16 -6.94
N ARG A 48 3.94 -10.61 -7.90
CA ARG A 48 4.43 -10.43 -9.28
C ARG A 48 5.66 -9.54 -9.34
N ALA A 49 5.67 -8.43 -8.61
CA ALA A 49 6.80 -7.51 -8.60
C ALA A 49 8.05 -8.17 -7.99
N MET A 50 7.89 -8.95 -6.92
CA MET A 50 8.98 -9.72 -6.32
C MET A 50 9.53 -10.77 -7.28
N ASP A 51 8.67 -11.50 -8.00
CA ASP A 51 9.08 -12.47 -9.02
C ASP A 51 9.87 -11.82 -10.16
N LEU A 52 9.38 -10.71 -10.71
CA LEU A 52 10.07 -9.93 -11.75
C LEU A 52 11.42 -9.40 -11.25
N SER A 53 11.46 -8.89 -10.01
CA SER A 53 12.70 -8.41 -9.40
C SER A 53 13.72 -9.53 -9.23
N MET A 54 13.29 -10.71 -8.77
CA MET A 54 14.16 -11.88 -8.61
C MET A 54 14.72 -12.35 -9.97
N LYS A 55 13.91 -12.28 -11.03
CA LYS A 55 14.31 -12.65 -12.40
C LYS A 55 15.14 -11.57 -13.11
N HIS A 56 15.32 -10.39 -12.50
CA HIS A 56 15.89 -9.20 -13.15
C HIS A 56 15.21 -8.85 -14.47
N GLN A 57 13.87 -8.99 -14.51
CA GLN A 57 13.05 -8.71 -15.69
C GLN A 57 11.99 -7.66 -15.37
N TYR A 58 11.44 -7.05 -16.42
CA TYR A 58 10.32 -6.12 -16.31
C TYR A 58 9.06 -6.71 -16.92
N LEU A 59 7.93 -6.12 -16.56
CA LEU A 59 6.64 -6.46 -17.11
C LEU A 59 6.65 -6.21 -18.64
N PRO A 60 6.03 -7.07 -19.46
CA PRO A 60 5.85 -6.81 -20.90
C PRO A 60 5.21 -5.46 -21.20
N GLU A 61 5.61 -4.80 -22.31
CA GLU A 61 5.22 -3.42 -22.65
C GLU A 61 3.69 -3.25 -22.78
N ASP A 62 3.00 -4.25 -23.32
CA ASP A 62 1.55 -4.33 -23.43
C ASP A 62 0.88 -4.26 -22.04
N LEU A 63 1.38 -5.02 -21.09
CA LEU A 63 0.89 -5.00 -19.71
C LEU A 63 1.30 -3.74 -18.96
N GLN A 64 2.46 -3.14 -19.28
CA GLN A 64 2.89 -1.85 -18.72
C GLN A 64 1.95 -0.71 -19.13
N ALA A 65 1.50 -0.69 -20.39
CA ALA A 65 0.55 0.31 -20.89
C ALA A 65 -0.80 0.27 -20.15
N MET A 66 -1.22 -0.92 -19.70
CA MET A 66 -2.46 -1.11 -18.94
C MET A 66 -2.36 -0.71 -17.45
N GLN A 67 -1.15 -0.44 -16.94
CA GLN A 67 -0.97 -0.15 -15.52
C GLN A 67 -1.46 1.24 -15.13
N THR A 68 -2.10 1.30 -13.96
CA THR A 68 -2.67 2.51 -13.35
C THR A 68 -1.99 2.82 -12.01
N PRO A 69 -0.71 3.26 -12.02
CA PRO A 69 0.12 3.34 -10.82
C PRO A 69 -0.39 4.32 -9.74
N PHE A 70 -1.12 5.36 -10.13
CA PHE A 70 -1.65 6.38 -9.21
C PHE A 70 -3.14 6.22 -8.88
N ARG A 71 -3.75 5.08 -9.23
CA ARG A 71 -5.13 4.78 -8.81
C ARG A 71 -5.10 4.32 -7.35
N SER A 72 -5.31 5.26 -6.43
CA SER A 72 -5.30 5.02 -4.99
C SER A 72 -6.45 4.11 -4.56
N TYR A 73 -6.18 3.29 -3.55
CA TYR A 73 -7.17 2.45 -2.85
C TYR A 73 -7.00 2.51 -1.32
N LEU A 74 -5.89 3.06 -0.82
CA LEU A 74 -5.54 3.07 0.61
C LEU A 74 -5.70 4.45 1.25
N GLN A 75 -5.46 5.53 0.49
CA GLN A 75 -5.33 6.90 1.02
C GLN A 75 -6.54 7.37 1.85
N GLU A 76 -7.76 7.12 1.38
CA GLU A 76 -8.98 7.55 2.09
C GLU A 76 -9.14 6.81 3.43
N MET A 77 -8.92 5.49 3.44
CA MET A 77 -9.01 4.68 4.65
C MET A 77 -7.90 5.05 5.65
N LEU A 78 -6.69 5.30 5.16
CA LEU A 78 -5.57 5.73 5.99
C LEU A 78 -5.82 7.10 6.63
N ALA A 79 -6.39 8.04 5.87
CA ALA A 79 -6.76 9.36 6.40
C ALA A 79 -7.84 9.25 7.49
N LEU A 80 -8.82 8.35 7.31
CA LEU A 80 -9.83 8.06 8.32
C LEU A 80 -9.21 7.53 9.62
N VAL A 81 -8.36 6.49 9.53
CA VAL A 81 -7.68 5.89 10.69
C VAL A 81 -6.85 6.92 11.44
N LYS A 82 -6.09 7.76 10.73
CA LYS A 82 -5.27 8.81 11.36
C LYS A 82 -6.11 9.85 12.09
N ARG A 83 -7.26 10.23 11.51
CA ARG A 83 -8.19 11.17 12.15
C ARG A 83 -8.81 10.58 13.41
N GLU A 84 -9.24 9.33 13.39
CA GLU A 84 -9.78 8.63 14.57
C GLU A 84 -8.73 8.51 15.68
N SER A 85 -7.48 8.21 15.32
CA SER A 85 -6.36 8.14 16.26
C SER A 85 -6.09 9.50 16.92
N ALA A 86 -6.04 10.56 16.12
CA ALA A 86 -5.81 11.92 16.62
C ALA A 86 -6.96 12.42 17.52
N GLU A 87 -8.21 12.13 17.17
CA GLU A 87 -9.37 12.45 18.03
C GLU A 87 -9.27 11.70 19.38
N ARG A 88 -8.93 10.41 19.34
CA ARG A 88 -8.79 9.59 20.53
C ARG A 88 -7.68 10.08 21.46
N GLU A 89 -6.54 10.48 20.88
CA GLU A 89 -5.43 11.09 21.61
C GLU A 89 -5.85 12.42 22.25
N ALA A 90 -6.56 13.28 21.51
CA ALA A 90 -7.07 14.55 22.03
C ALA A 90 -8.07 14.38 23.20
N LEU A 91 -8.81 13.28 23.22
CA LEU A 91 -9.70 12.89 24.33
C LEU A 91 -8.96 12.23 25.51
N GLY A 92 -7.63 12.04 25.42
CA GLY A 92 -6.81 11.46 26.47
C GLY A 92 -6.93 9.95 26.63
N ALA A 93 -7.48 9.25 25.63
CA ALA A 93 -7.63 7.79 25.68
C ALA A 93 -6.35 7.06 25.25
N LEU A 94 -6.18 5.82 25.72
CA LEU A 94 -5.04 4.96 25.35
C LEU A 94 -5.11 4.54 23.87
N PRO A 95 -3.96 4.37 23.20
CA PRO A 95 -3.90 3.95 21.80
C PRO A 95 -4.43 2.53 21.61
N LEU A 96 -5.04 2.26 20.44
CA LEU A 96 -5.64 0.96 20.12
C LEU A 96 -4.59 -0.12 19.80
N TYR A 97 -3.46 0.28 19.24
CA TYR A 97 -2.33 -0.58 18.93
C TYR A 97 -1.03 0.18 19.20
N GLN A 98 0.01 -0.57 19.56
CA GLN A 98 1.35 -0.02 19.80
C GLN A 98 2.39 -0.92 19.14
N ARG A 99 3.50 -0.31 18.72
CA ARG A 99 4.64 -1.05 18.19
C ARG A 99 5.34 -1.79 19.33
N THR A 100 5.68 -3.04 19.11
CA THR A 100 6.50 -3.81 20.06
C THR A 100 7.92 -3.24 20.09
N LEU A 101 8.50 -3.17 21.29
CA LEU A 101 9.92 -2.84 21.45
C LEU A 101 10.76 -4.02 20.93
N PRO A 102 11.73 -3.80 20.04
CA PRO A 102 12.60 -4.85 19.51
C PRO A 102 13.52 -5.44 20.57
#